data_AF-A0A9W6Q9C1-F1
#
_entry.id   AF-A0A9W6Q9C1-F1
#
_cell.length_a   1.000
_cell.length_b   1.000
_cell.length_c   1.000
_cell.angle_alpha   90.00
_cell.angle_beta   90.00
_cell.angle_gamma   90.00
#
_symmetry.space_group_name_H-M   'P 1'
#
loop_
_entity.id
_entity.type
_entity.pdbx_description
1 polymer ?
#
loop_
_entity_poly.entity_id
_entity_poly.type
_entity_poly.pdbx_seq_one_letter_code
_entity_poly.pdbx_strand_id
1 'polypeptide(L)'
;MSNPTTGTDRPDAQALQEWVSDACRGLGLDLPDPENDFFESGGTSLTAIRLISRAEEVFGEDALPPEDLFAHSTVREIAAAIDRNTRS
;
A
#
# COMPACT_ATOMS: atom_id res chain seq x y z
N MET A 1 -17.89 8.61 -17.41
CA MET A 1 -17.97 9.58 -16.30
C MET A 1 -16.84 9.28 -15.32
N SER A 2 -15.61 9.68 -15.64
CA SER A 2 -14.51 9.76 -14.68
C SER A 2 -13.83 11.10 -14.92
N ASN A 3 -13.87 11.97 -13.92
CA ASN A 3 -13.23 13.29 -13.96
C ASN A 3 -11.71 13.12 -14.05
N PRO A 4 -11.00 14.00 -14.77
CA PRO A 4 -9.57 14.17 -14.59
C PRO A 4 -9.37 15.12 -13.39
N THR A 5 -8.96 14.61 -12.24
CA THR A 5 -8.58 15.46 -11.11
C THR A 5 -7.15 15.99 -11.32
N THR A 6 -7.11 17.27 -11.71
CA THR A 6 -6.10 18.30 -11.41
C THR A 6 -5.21 17.96 -10.21
N GLY A 7 -3.89 17.85 -10.35
CA GLY A 7 -2.94 18.97 -10.22
C GLY A 7 -2.01 18.73 -9.03
N THR A 8 -0.69 18.90 -9.23
CA THR A 8 0.48 19.01 -8.30
C THR A 8 0.40 18.70 -6.78
N ASP A 9 -0.53 17.91 -6.25
CA ASP A 9 -0.71 17.70 -4.82
C ASP A 9 -0.33 16.27 -4.38
N ARG A 10 -0.01 16.13 -3.09
CA ARG A 10 0.43 14.91 -2.43
C ARG A 10 -0.59 13.78 -2.66
N PRO A 11 -0.18 12.51 -2.80
CA PRO A 11 -1.15 11.42 -2.94
C PRO A 11 -2.10 11.41 -1.74
N ASP A 12 -3.40 11.55 -2.00
CA ASP A 12 -4.44 11.42 -0.99
C ASP A 12 -4.52 9.96 -0.49
N ALA A 13 -5.18 9.74 0.65
CA ALA A 13 -5.33 8.40 1.22
C ALA A 13 -5.96 7.37 0.26
N GLN A 14 -6.84 7.82 -0.65
CA GLN A 14 -7.44 6.95 -1.67
C GLN A 14 -6.43 6.54 -2.76
N ALA A 15 -5.57 7.46 -3.20
CA ALA A 15 -4.52 7.15 -4.19
C ALA A 15 -3.51 6.15 -3.64
N LEU A 16 -3.18 6.23 -2.34
CA LEU A 16 -2.32 5.25 -1.68
C LEU A 16 -3.01 3.88 -1.55
N GLN A 17 -4.30 3.83 -1.24
CA GLN A 17 -5.05 2.57 -1.22
C GLN A 17 -5.08 1.91 -2.61
N GLU A 18 -5.34 2.69 -3.66
CA GLU A 18 -5.29 2.20 -5.05
C GLU A 18 -3.91 1.67 -5.41
N TRP A 19 -2.85 2.38 -5.02
CA TRP A 19 -1.48 1.92 -5.22
C TRP A 19 -1.19 0.62 -4.48
N VAL A 20 -1.63 0.46 -3.23
CA VAL A 20 -1.45 -0.77 -2.45
C VAL A 20 -2.19 -1.93 -3.12
N SER A 21 -3.45 -1.73 -3.53
CA SER A 21 -4.23 -2.74 -4.24
C SER A 21 -3.59 -3.15 -5.57
N ASP A 22 -3.07 -2.19 -6.35
CA ASP A 22 -2.36 -2.48 -7.61
C ASP A 22 -1.04 -3.21 -7.38
N ALA A 23 -0.25 -2.76 -6.39
CA ALA A 23 1.00 -3.42 -6.01
C ALA A 23 0.74 -4.87 -5.59
N CYS A 24 -0.29 -5.12 -4.77
CA CYS A 24 -0.69 -6.46 -4.35
C CYS A 24 -1.17 -7.31 -5.53
N ARG A 25 -1.94 -6.73 -6.47
CA ARG A 25 -2.36 -7.40 -7.71
C ARG A 25 -1.16 -7.86 -8.54
N GLY A 26 -0.12 -7.01 -8.64
CA GLY A 26 1.14 -7.37 -9.30
C GLY A 26 1.91 -8.51 -8.62
N LEU A 27 1.63 -8.76 -7.33
CA LEU A 27 2.19 -9.86 -6.54
C LEU A 27 1.30 -11.13 -6.56
N GLY A 28 0.17 -11.09 -7.25
CA GLY A 28 -0.78 -12.21 -7.36
C GLY A 28 -1.84 -12.24 -6.25
N LEU A 29 -2.02 -11.15 -5.52
CA LEU A 29 -3.05 -11.00 -4.46
C LEU A 29 -4.18 -10.09 -4.97
N ASP A 30 -5.43 -10.53 -4.87
CA ASP A 30 -6.58 -9.72 -5.24
C ASP A 30 -7.23 -9.12 -3.99
N LEU A 31 -7.01 -7.83 -3.77
CA LEU A 31 -7.49 -7.06 -2.61
C LEU A 31 -8.36 -5.89 -3.10
N PRO A 32 -9.61 -6.14 -3.52
CA PRO A 32 -10.49 -5.10 -4.06
C PRO A 32 -11.07 -4.18 -2.98
N ASP A 33 -11.24 -4.66 -1.74
CA ASP A 33 -11.77 -3.86 -0.64
C ASP A 33 -10.65 -3.29 0.24
N PRO A 34 -10.80 -2.05 0.74
CA PRO A 34 -9.82 -1.43 1.63
C PRO A 34 -9.67 -2.16 2.97
N GLU A 35 -10.63 -3.02 3.34
CA GLU A 35 -10.62 -3.82 4.57
C GLU A 35 -10.12 -5.25 4.33
N ASN A 36 -9.75 -5.61 3.09
CA ASN A 36 -9.11 -6.90 2.86
C ASN A 36 -7.73 -6.93 3.50
N ASP A 37 -7.50 -7.97 4.28
CA ASP A 37 -6.21 -8.27 4.88
C ASP A 37 -5.28 -8.95 3.87
N PHE A 38 -4.04 -8.45 3.81
CA PHE A 38 -2.98 -8.93 2.94
C PHE A 38 -2.64 -10.40 3.19
N PHE A 39 -2.53 -10.83 4.45
CA PHE A 39 -2.16 -12.20 4.83
C PHE A 39 -3.34 -13.16 4.68
N GLU A 40 -4.57 -12.75 5.04
CA GLU A 40 -5.76 -13.57 4.83
C GLU A 40 -6.03 -13.84 3.34
N SER A 41 -5.62 -12.92 2.47
CA SER A 41 -5.78 -13.05 1.02
C SER A 41 -4.66 -13.86 0.34
N GLY A 42 -3.77 -14.49 1.13
CA GLY A 42 -2.70 -15.34 0.64
C GLY A 42 -1.32 -14.67 0.61
N GLY A 43 -1.18 -13.51 1.23
CA GLY A 43 0.11 -12.86 1.45
C GLY A 43 1.07 -13.74 2.26
N THR A 44 2.33 -13.74 1.85
CA THR A 44 3.43 -14.48 2.49
C THR A 44 4.57 -13.55 2.82
N SER A 45 5.57 -14.02 3.56
CA SER A 45 6.79 -13.24 3.81
C SER A 45 7.47 -12.78 2.52
N LEU A 46 7.44 -13.58 1.44
CA LEU A 46 8.05 -13.19 0.16
C LEU A 46 7.27 -12.06 -0.53
N THR A 47 5.94 -12.12 -0.55
CA THR A 47 5.13 -11.04 -1.12
C THR A 47 5.20 -9.79 -0.24
N ALA A 48 5.28 -9.94 1.08
CA ALA A 48 5.46 -8.84 2.03
C ALA A 48 6.78 -8.11 1.75
N ILE A 49 7.91 -8.83 1.65
CA ILE A 49 9.21 -8.24 1.30
C ILE A 49 9.13 -7.51 -0.04
N ARG A 50 8.48 -8.09 -1.05
CA ARG A 50 8.34 -7.44 -2.36
C ARG A 50 7.47 -6.18 -2.31
N LEU A 51 6.41 -6.19 -1.51
CA LEU A 51 5.55 -5.02 -1.31
C LEU A 51 6.33 -3.89 -0.63
N ILE A 52 7.08 -4.22 0.43
CA ILE A 52 7.94 -3.29 1.16
C ILE A 52 8.97 -2.67 0.20
N SER A 53 9.74 -3.50 -0.52
CA SER A 53 10.73 -2.99 -1.48
C SER A 53 10.10 -2.09 -2.54
N ARG A 54 8.91 -2.43 -3.03
CA ARG A 54 8.20 -1.60 -4.02
C ARG A 54 7.69 -0.29 -3.42
N ALA A 55 7.30 -0.28 -2.15
CA ALA A 55 6.96 0.94 -1.43
C ALA A 55 8.20 1.83 -1.27
N GLU A 56 9.34 1.23 -0.92
CA GLU A 56 10.61 1.96 -0.77
C GLU A 56 11.10 2.58 -2.08
N GLU A 57 10.95 1.87 -3.20
CA GLU A 57 11.30 2.38 -4.54
C GLU A 57 10.46 3.58 -4.98
N VAL A 58 9.20 3.67 -4.54
CA VAL A 58 8.24 4.70 -4.97
C VAL A 58 8.21 5.88 -4.01
N PHE A 59 8.29 5.61 -2.71
CA PHE A 59 8.02 6.59 -1.67
C PHE A 59 9.24 6.93 -0.79
N GLY A 60 10.34 6.16 -0.89
CA GLY A 60 11.57 6.35 -0.13
C GLY A 60 11.81 5.27 0.92
N GLU A 61 13.04 5.22 1.44
CA GLU A 61 13.44 4.27 2.49
C GLU A 61 12.48 4.34 3.70
N ASP A 62 12.20 3.18 4.31
CA ASP A 62 11.30 3.05 5.46
C ASP A 62 9.84 3.49 5.22
N ALA A 63 9.41 3.67 3.95
CA ALA A 63 8.03 4.02 3.65
C ALA A 63 7.00 3.00 4.20
N LEU A 64 7.35 1.72 4.18
CA LEU A 64 6.53 0.65 4.76
C LEU A 64 7.42 -0.27 5.59
N PRO A 65 7.62 0.00 6.89
CA PRO A 65 8.43 -0.87 7.72
C PRO A 65 7.68 -2.20 7.95
N PRO A 66 8.40 -3.33 8.04
CA PRO A 66 7.79 -4.64 8.18
C PRO A 66 6.92 -4.75 9.44
N GLU A 67 7.30 -4.07 10.53
CA GLU A 67 6.51 -4.03 11.76
C GLU A 67 5.10 -3.45 11.55
N ASP A 68 4.96 -2.37 10.77
CA ASP A 68 3.65 -1.81 10.43
C ASP A 68 2.87 -2.79 9.57
N LEU A 69 3.49 -3.39 8.54
CA LEU A 69 2.78 -4.35 7.67
C LEU A 69 2.25 -5.57 8.46
N PHE A 70 3.02 -6.10 9.42
CA PHE A 70 2.59 -7.23 10.25
C PHE A 70 1.58 -6.85 11.34
N ALA A 71 1.61 -5.61 11.83
CA ALA A 71 0.64 -5.12 12.80
C ALA A 71 -0.69 -4.67 12.17
N HIS A 72 -0.60 -4.17 10.92
CA HIS A 72 -1.64 -3.43 10.22
C HIS A 72 -1.69 -3.86 8.74
N SER A 73 -2.37 -4.97 8.48
CA SER A 73 -2.22 -5.70 7.23
C SER A 73 -3.37 -5.49 6.24
N THR A 74 -4.37 -4.65 6.55
CA THR A 74 -5.40 -4.28 5.58
C THR A 74 -4.91 -3.23 4.60
N VAL A 75 -5.47 -3.20 3.38
CA VAL A 75 -5.13 -2.20 2.36
C VAL A 75 -5.21 -0.77 2.89
N ARG A 76 -6.26 -0.44 3.65
CA ARG A 76 -6.45 0.87 4.28
C ARG A 76 -5.33 1.20 5.25
N GLU A 77 -4.96 0.27 6.11
CA GLU A 77 -3.95 0.53 7.13
C GLU A 77 -2.54 0.58 6.54
N ILE A 78 -2.22 -0.28 5.56
CA ILE A 78 -0.95 -0.22 4.82
C ILE A 78 -0.79 1.14 4.14
N ALA A 79 -1.84 1.62 3.47
CA ALA A 79 -1.84 2.96 2.86
C ALA A 79 -1.64 4.07 3.90
N ALA A 80 -2.25 3.94 5.08
CA ALA A 80 -2.08 4.89 6.18
C ALA A 80 -0.67 4.85 6.80
N ALA A 81 -0.02 3.68 6.85
CA ALA A 81 1.36 3.54 7.30
C ALA A 81 2.30 4.24 6.31
N ILE A 82 2.13 4.01 5.01
CA ILE A 82 2.90 4.70 3.96
C ILE A 82 2.72 6.23 4.06
N ASP A 83 1.48 6.71 4.18
CA ASP A 83 1.20 8.14 4.36
C ASP A 83 1.89 8.71 5.61
N ARG A 84 1.88 7.97 6.74
CA ARG A 84 2.50 8.42 7.99
C ARG A 84 4.02 8.50 7.87
N ASN A 85 4.65 7.47 7.32
CA ASN A 85 6.11 7.37 7.27
C ASN A 85 6.71 8.33 6.24
N THR A 86 6.02 8.56 5.12
CA THR A 86 6.46 9.51 4.08
C THR A 86 6.23 10.99 4.45
N ARG A 87 5.45 11.26 5.49
CA ARG A 87 5.28 12.61 6.08
C ARG A 87 6.40 13.00 7.06
N SER A 88 7.25 12.05 7.45
CA SER A 88 8.29 12.21 8.47
C SER A 88 9.59 12.71 7.85
#